data_AF-A0A948NAF4-F1
#
_entry.id   AF-A0A948NAF4-F1
#
_cell.length_a   1.000
_cell.length_b   1.000
_cell.length_c   1.000
_cell.angle_alpha   90.00
_cell.angle_beta   90.00
_cell.angle_gamma   90.00
#
_symmetry.space_group_name_H-M   'P 1'
#
loop_
_entity.id
_entity.type
_entity.pdbx_description
1 polymer ?
#
loop_
_entity_poly.entity_id
_entity_poly.type
_entity_poly.pdbx_seq_one_letter_code
_entity_poly.pdbx_strand_id
1 'polypeptide(L)'
;MEKLTTESGNRPPEKVVASAIIFRGQRYTGVGHVDAVAEMEKDHPDWLESKEPIEDGFVTDTGRFVDRKEGGEIAGKASQLEILDYLTQAEARANLDSEDLSLDSSKT
;
A
#
# COMPACT_ATOMS: atom_id res chain seq x y z
N MET A 1 4.30 44.53 13.51
CA MET A 1 4.44 43.15 14.01
C MET A 1 3.13 42.43 13.73
N GLU A 2 2.99 41.89 12.51
CA GLU A 2 1.82 41.09 12.14
C GLU A 2 1.99 39.69 12.72
N LYS A 3 1.00 39.26 13.52
CA LYS A 3 0.94 37.93 14.09
C LYS A 3 0.44 36.98 12.99
N LEU A 4 1.31 36.11 12.48
CA LEU A 4 0.88 34.93 11.73
C LEU A 4 0.12 34.01 12.67
N THR A 5 -1.20 33.94 12.49
CA THR A 5 -2.08 32.96 13.12
C THR A 5 -1.81 31.59 12.51
N THR A 6 -1.13 30.72 13.25
CA THR A 6 -1.05 29.28 12.99
C THR A 6 -2.42 28.65 13.27
N GLU A 7 -3.31 28.68 12.28
CA GLU A 7 -4.48 27.79 12.26
C GLU A 7 -4.03 26.38 11.87
N SER A 8 -3.31 25.71 12.78
CA SER A 8 -3.09 24.26 12.68
C SER A 8 -4.38 23.59 13.14
N GLY A 9 -5.37 23.56 12.24
CA GLY A 9 -6.67 22.95 12.47
C GLY A 9 -6.53 21.50 12.89
N ASN A 10 -7.25 21.15 13.97
CA ASN A 10 -7.35 19.84 14.62
C ASN A 10 -8.00 18.75 13.73
N ARG A 11 -7.61 18.63 12.46
CA ARG A 11 -8.12 17.59 11.56
C ARG A 11 -7.22 16.36 11.66
N PRO A 12 -7.81 15.15 11.71
CA PRO A 12 -7.01 13.93 11.65
C PRO A 12 -6.18 13.92 10.35
N PRO A 13 -4.98 13.31 10.37
CA PRO A 13 -4.18 13.17 9.16
C PRO A 13 -4.97 12.39 8.10
N GLU A 14 -4.86 12.83 6.84
CA GLU A 14 -5.38 12.12 5.66
C GLU A 14 -4.86 10.67 5.65
N LYS A 15 -5.68 9.74 5.19
CA LYS A 15 -5.37 8.30 5.26
C LYS A 15 -5.55 7.64 3.90
N VAL A 16 -4.73 6.63 3.62
CA VAL A 16 -4.96 5.71 2.49
C VAL A 16 -6.06 4.72 2.88
N VAL A 17 -7.07 4.56 2.01
CA VAL A 17 -8.23 3.68 2.28
C VAL A 17 -8.33 2.49 1.33
N ALA A 18 -7.78 2.58 0.12
CA ALA A 18 -7.82 1.50 -0.87
C ALA A 18 -6.65 1.57 -1.85
N SER A 19 -6.29 0.42 -2.41
CA SER A 19 -5.42 0.35 -3.60
C SER A 19 -6.21 0.79 -4.83
N ALA A 20 -5.53 1.43 -5.78
CA ALA A 20 -6.19 2.03 -6.93
C ALA A 20 -5.37 1.92 -8.21
N ILE A 21 -6.08 1.79 -9.32
CA ILE A 21 -5.50 1.81 -10.67
C ILE A 21 -6.24 2.83 -11.52
N ILE A 22 -5.49 3.64 -12.27
CA ILE A 22 -6.03 4.45 -13.36
C ILE A 22 -5.70 3.78 -14.69
N PHE A 23 -6.73 3.52 -15.48
CA PHE A 23 -6.60 3.02 -16.85
C PHE A 23 -7.58 3.78 -17.75
N ARG A 24 -7.09 4.34 -18.86
CA ARG A 24 -7.89 5.16 -19.80
C ARG A 24 -8.69 6.28 -19.11
N GLY A 25 -8.11 6.87 -18.06
CA GLY A 25 -8.75 7.92 -17.26
C GLY A 25 -9.86 7.45 -16.31
N GLN A 26 -10.12 6.14 -16.23
CA GLN A 26 -11.05 5.51 -15.30
C GLN A 26 -10.31 4.98 -14.08
N ARG A 27 -10.94 5.11 -12.91
CA ARG A 27 -10.37 4.68 -11.63
C ARG A 27 -11.03 3.40 -11.15
N TYR A 28 -10.19 2.41 -10.88
CA TYR A 28 -10.54 1.12 -10.30
C TYR A 28 -9.95 1.03 -8.91
N THR A 29 -10.67 0.46 -7.96
CA THR A 29 -10.25 0.38 -6.55
C THR A 29 -10.48 -1.01 -6.00
N GLY A 30 -9.61 -1.44 -5.08
CA GLY A 30 -9.71 -2.73 -4.42
C GLY A 30 -8.99 -2.76 -3.08
N VAL A 31 -9.14 -3.86 -2.35
CA VAL A 31 -8.42 -4.06 -1.07
C VAL A 31 -6.91 -4.05 -1.34
N GLY A 32 -6.47 -4.83 -2.34
CA GLY A 32 -5.13 -4.76 -2.92
C GLY A 32 -5.13 -4.28 -4.38
N HIS A 33 -3.93 -4.06 -4.93
CA HIS A 33 -3.78 -3.76 -6.35
C HIS A 33 -4.29 -4.91 -7.22
N VAL A 34 -4.14 -6.16 -6.78
CA VAL A 34 -4.68 -7.34 -7.48
C VAL A 34 -6.19 -7.25 -7.65
N ASP A 35 -6.92 -6.83 -6.61
CA ASP A 35 -8.38 -6.65 -6.68
C ASP A 35 -8.75 -5.47 -7.59
N ALA A 36 -7.97 -4.38 -7.56
CA ALA A 36 -8.17 -3.24 -8.44
C ALA A 36 -7.95 -3.61 -9.92
N VAL A 37 -6.95 -4.46 -10.23
CA VAL A 37 -6.77 -5.03 -11.57
C VAL A 37 -7.96 -5.91 -11.94
N ALA A 38 -8.42 -6.77 -11.04
CA ALA A 38 -9.55 -7.66 -11.31
C ALA A 38 -10.84 -6.88 -11.62
N GLU A 39 -11.08 -5.73 -10.96
CA GLU A 39 -12.18 -4.83 -11.31
C GLU A 39 -11.98 -4.17 -12.68
N MET A 40 -10.76 -3.71 -12.99
CA MET A 40 -10.44 -3.15 -14.31
C MET A 40 -10.62 -4.16 -15.44
N GLU A 41 -10.20 -5.41 -15.24
CA GLU A 41 -10.26 -6.49 -16.23
C GLU A 41 -11.70 -6.86 -16.61
N LYS A 42 -12.66 -6.69 -15.70
CA LYS A 42 -14.09 -6.90 -16.00
C LYS A 42 -14.60 -5.93 -17.06
N ASP A 43 -14.11 -4.69 -17.03
CA ASP A 43 -14.51 -3.63 -17.96
C ASP A 43 -13.64 -3.63 -19.24
N HIS A 44 -12.37 -4.00 -19.11
CA HIS A 44 -11.38 -4.00 -20.19
C HIS A 44 -10.66 -5.34 -20.28
N PRO A 45 -11.31 -6.43 -20.74
CA PRO A 45 -10.68 -7.75 -20.83
C PRO A 45 -9.49 -7.79 -21.81
N ASP A 46 -9.38 -6.80 -22.70
CA ASP A 46 -8.28 -6.59 -23.66
C ASP A 46 -7.10 -5.79 -23.07
N TRP A 47 -7.12 -5.44 -21.78
CA TRP A 47 -6.15 -4.52 -21.19
C TRP A 47 -4.68 -4.96 -21.39
N LEU A 48 -4.40 -6.26 -21.39
CA LEU A 48 -3.06 -6.82 -21.62
C LEU A 48 -2.52 -6.56 -23.04
N GLU A 49 -3.41 -6.45 -24.02
CA GLU A 49 -3.06 -6.16 -25.42
C GLU A 49 -3.02 -4.64 -25.66
N SER A 50 -3.50 -3.84 -24.70
CA SER A 50 -3.51 -2.39 -24.79
C SER A 50 -2.12 -1.80 -24.58
N LYS A 51 -1.83 -0.73 -25.33
CA LYS A 51 -0.61 0.08 -25.13
C LYS A 51 -0.85 1.26 -24.18
N GLU A 52 -2.06 1.38 -23.65
CA GLU A 52 -2.44 2.45 -22.76
C GLU A 52 -1.69 2.32 -21.42
N PRO A 53 -1.19 3.42 -20.86
CA PRO A 53 -0.51 3.39 -19.57
C PRO A 53 -1.48 3.00 -18.46
N ILE A 54 -0.95 2.26 -17.49
CA ILE A 54 -1.60 1.94 -16.24
C ILE A 54 -0.88 2.71 -15.14
N GLU A 55 -1.61 3.49 -14.35
CA GLU A 55 -1.06 4.18 -13.20
C GLU A 55 -1.52 3.48 -11.92
N ASP A 56 -0.55 2.97 -11.16
CA ASP A 56 -0.78 2.35 -9.86
C ASP A 56 -0.69 3.38 -8.75
N GLY A 57 -1.62 3.31 -7.80
CA GLY A 57 -1.63 4.21 -6.66
C GLY A 57 -2.64 3.80 -5.60
N PHE A 58 -3.13 4.82 -4.91
CA PHE A 58 -4.04 4.64 -3.78
C PHE A 58 -5.15 5.68 -3.82
N VAL A 59 -6.29 5.36 -3.21
CA VAL A 59 -7.31 6.35 -2.88
C VAL A 59 -7.20 6.72 -1.42
N THR A 60 -7.28 8.01 -1.13
CA THR A 60 -7.33 8.53 0.24
C THR A 60 -8.76 8.69 0.75
N ASP A 61 -8.94 8.86 2.06
CA ASP A 61 -10.24 9.12 2.68
C ASP A 61 -10.91 10.42 2.20
N THR A 62 -10.14 11.32 1.60
CA THR A 62 -10.64 12.53 0.92
C THR A 62 -11.11 12.27 -0.51
N GLY A 63 -10.97 11.04 -1.02
CA GLY A 63 -11.37 10.63 -2.37
C GLY A 63 -10.35 10.97 -3.47
N ARG A 64 -9.16 11.44 -3.09
CA ARG A 64 -8.08 11.76 -4.04
C ARG A 64 -7.31 10.51 -4.44
N PHE A 65 -6.93 10.42 -5.71
CA PHE A 65 -5.95 9.44 -6.17
C PHE A 65 -4.55 9.99 -5.92
N VAL A 66 -3.68 9.17 -5.35
CA VAL A 66 -2.28 9.51 -5.07
C VAL A 66 -1.38 8.40 -5.59
N ASP A 67 -0.19 8.76 -6.06
CA ASP A 67 0.79 7.78 -6.50
C ASP A 67 1.37 6.98 -5.31
N ARG A 68 2.19 5.97 -5.60
CA ARG A 68 2.77 5.11 -4.55
C ARG A 68 3.65 5.87 -3.55
N LYS A 69 4.39 6.89 -4.02
CA LYS A 69 5.30 7.66 -3.17
C LYS A 69 4.49 8.53 -2.20
N GLU A 70 3.55 9.30 -2.72
CA GLU A 70 2.66 10.14 -1.91
C GLU A 70 1.77 9.30 -0.99
N GLY A 71 1.25 8.16 -1.48
CA GLY A 71 0.49 7.22 -0.65
C GLY A 71 1.29 6.69 0.54
N GLY A 72 2.58 6.38 0.33
CA GLY A 72 3.48 5.99 1.42
C GLY A 72 3.71 7.10 2.45
N GLU A 73 3.88 8.35 2.01
CA GLU A 73 4.02 9.50 2.90
C GLU A 73 2.74 9.77 3.72
N ILE A 74 1.56 9.64 3.09
CA ILE A 74 0.26 9.79 3.74
C ILE A 74 0.05 8.67 4.77
N ALA A 75 0.27 7.42 4.36
CA ALA A 75 0.16 6.25 5.24
C ALA A 75 1.11 6.35 6.44
N GLY A 76 2.34 6.84 6.23
CA GLY A 76 3.31 7.09 7.31
C GLY A 76 2.83 8.16 8.29
N LYS A 77 2.34 9.31 7.80
CA LYS A 77 1.78 10.39 8.64
C LYS A 77 0.53 9.96 9.41
N ALA A 78 -0.22 9.01 8.86
CA ALA A 78 -1.41 8.44 9.48
C ALA A 78 -1.12 7.22 10.38
N SER A 79 0.16 6.89 10.63
CA SER A 79 0.59 5.72 11.40
C SER A 79 0.04 4.38 10.86
N GLN A 80 -0.31 4.32 9.57
CA GLN A 80 -0.83 3.11 8.92
C GLN A 80 0.27 2.07 8.62
N LEU A 81 1.54 2.48 8.70
CA LEU A 81 2.71 1.62 8.46
C LEU A 81 3.30 1.03 9.76
N GLU A 82 2.88 1.50 10.95
CA GLU A 82 3.48 1.09 12.23
C GLU A 82 3.25 -0.39 12.57
N ILE A 83 2.17 -0.99 12.06
CA ILE A 83 1.85 -2.41 12.26
C ILE A 83 2.80 -3.33 11.47
N LEU A 84 3.34 -2.85 10.34
CA LEU A 84 4.24 -3.63 9.49
C LEU A 84 5.63 -3.82 10.12
N ASP A 85 6.11 -2.84 10.89
CA ASP A 85 7.44 -2.89 11.53
C ASP A 85 7.48 -3.92 12.68
N TYR A 86 6.35 -4.11 13.38
CA TYR A 86 6.26 -5.08 14.47
C TYR A 86 6.20 -6.53 13.96
N LEU A 87 5.44 -6.79 12.87
CA LEU A 87 5.29 -8.14 12.31
C LEU A 87 6.55 -8.61 11.58
N THR A 88 7.20 -7.74 10.80
CA THR A 88 8.44 -8.09 10.09
C THR A 88 9.61 -8.37 11.02
N GLN A 89 9.73 -7.67 12.16
CA GLN A 89 10.73 -8.01 13.19
C GLN A 89 10.44 -9.33 13.91
N ALA A 90 9.17 -9.63 14.20
CA ALA A 90 8.79 -10.89 14.86
C ALA A 90 9.03 -12.10 13.95
N GLU A 91 8.66 -12.02 12.67
CA GLU A 91 8.90 -13.08 11.69
C GLU A 91 10.39 -13.25 11.34
N ALA A 92 11.15 -12.16 11.27
CA ALA A 92 12.59 -12.23 11.07
C ALA A 92 13.32 -12.88 12.27
N ARG A 93 12.90 -12.60 13.51
CA ARG A 93 13.43 -13.25 14.72
C ARG A 93 13.07 -14.73 14.80
N ALA A 94 11.82 -15.08 14.48
CA ALA A 94 11.38 -16.48 14.51
C ALA A 94 12.15 -17.38 13.52
N ASN A 95 12.61 -16.83 12.39
CA ASN A 95 13.45 -17.56 11.43
C ASN A 95 14.95 -17.60 11.80
N LEU A 96 15.43 -16.71 12.66
CA LEU A 96 16.82 -16.69 13.14
C LEU A 96 17.05 -17.67 14.32
N ASP A 97 16.03 -17.90 15.15
CA ASP A 97 16.12 -18.85 16.28
C ASP A 97 15.92 -20.32 15.88
N SER A 98 15.65 -20.62 14.59
CA SER A 98 15.49 -22.00 14.09
C SER A 98 16.78 -22.69 13.63
N GLU A 99 17.96 -22.18 13.98
CA GLU A 99 19.23 -22.93 13.82
C GLU A 99 19.37 -24.05 14.88
N ASP A 100 18.47 -25.04 14.83
CA ASP A 100 18.71 -26.40 15.33
C ASP A 100 18.33 -27.42 14.25
N LEU A 101 18.80 -27.16 13.01
CA LEU A 101 18.97 -28.24 12.02
C LEU A 101 20.23 -29.02 12.40
N SER A 102 20.11 -29.78 13.48
CA SER A 102 20.89 -30.98 13.75
C SER A 102 20.81 -31.90 12.52
N LEU A 103 21.77 -31.77 11.62
CA LEU A 103 22.09 -32.77 10.61
C LEU A 103 22.75 -33.96 11.31
N ASP A 104 21.97 -34.73 12.06
CA ASP A 104 22.37 -36.09 12.45
C ASP A 104 22.34 -36.97 11.20
N SER A 105 23.48 -36.98 10.51
CA SER A 105 23.78 -37.87 9.40
C SER A 105 24.14 -39.25 9.95
N SER A 106 23.19 -39.92 10.60
CA SER A 106 23.36 -41.30 11.10
C SER A 106 22.16 -42.16 10.72
N LYS A 107 22.23 -42.75 9.52
CA LYS A 107 21.60 -44.00 9.04
C LYS A 107 21.76 -43.97 7.51
N THR A 108 22.48 -44.87 6.84
CA THR A 108 22.60 -46.32 7.03
C THR A 108 23.92 -46.80 6.44
#